data_AF-A0A653DN11-F1
#
_entry.id   AF-A0A653DN11-F1
#
_cell.length_a   1.000
_cell.length_b   1.000
_cell.length_c   1.000
_cell.angle_alpha   90.00
_cell.angle_beta   90.00
_cell.angle_gamma   90.00
#
_symmetry.space_group_name_H-M   'P 1'
#
loop_
_entity.id
_entity.type
_entity.pdbx_description
1 polymer ?
#
loop_
_entity_poly.entity_id
_entity_poly.type
_entity_poly.pdbx_seq_one_letter_code
_entity_poly.pdbx_strand_id
1 'polypeptide(L)'
;MIEEYGLILDTEWSAWSVCSNCGKIGRKHKLGYCTIFSKEYREVECPKEGVFEILDKEGKVIEKANNSAGIYSLMQELPPLEPDVERILIYAVKGKPIVLACPGNLNSDAPILWQIGDKNLVSELIAAESKGRIYVSISDKIYIKSAKIADSNVYSCWQQKELAGTIRLVVEKKFEMNFNHHIMLIGLVIILSVLLYVFVKAFFGRKYAKV
;
A
#
# COMPACT_ATOMS: atom_id res chain seq x y z
N MET A 1 4.39 29.78 -37.31
CA MET A 1 4.04 28.57 -36.53
C MET A 1 5.33 27.93 -36.03
N ILE A 2 5.43 27.33 -34.83
CA ILE A 2 6.74 26.87 -34.29
C ILE A 2 7.44 25.84 -35.21
N GLU A 3 6.65 25.12 -36.00
CA GLU A 3 7.10 24.19 -37.04
C GLU A 3 7.97 24.82 -38.13
N GLU A 4 7.80 26.12 -38.42
CA GLU A 4 8.60 26.87 -39.42
C GLU A 4 10.07 27.02 -38.99
N TYR A 5 10.35 26.88 -37.68
CA TYR A 5 11.70 26.90 -37.13
C TYR A 5 12.29 25.49 -36.97
N GLY A 6 11.64 24.47 -37.55
CA GLY A 6 12.07 23.08 -37.40
C GLY A 6 11.89 22.52 -35.99
N LEU A 7 10.94 23.06 -35.21
CA LEU A 7 10.61 22.58 -33.86
C LEU A 7 9.28 21.82 -33.86
N ILE A 8 9.20 20.76 -33.06
CA ILE A 8 8.02 19.94 -32.82
C ILE A 8 7.50 20.25 -31.42
N LEU A 9 6.23 20.57 -31.30
CA LEU A 9 5.55 20.75 -30.03
C LEU A 9 4.78 19.47 -29.71
N ASP A 10 5.24 18.72 -28.70
CA ASP A 10 4.51 17.58 -28.17
C ASP A 10 3.76 17.98 -26.90
N THR A 11 2.46 17.73 -26.90
CA THR A 11 1.62 18.01 -25.75
C THR A 11 0.66 16.87 -25.55
N GLU A 12 0.66 16.31 -24.35
CA GLU A 12 -0.34 15.34 -23.94
C GLU A 12 -0.97 15.77 -22.62
N TRP A 13 -2.24 15.43 -22.45
CA TRP A 13 -3.01 15.75 -21.25
C TRP A 13 -3.73 14.52 -20.74
N SER A 14 -3.63 14.28 -19.43
CA SER A 14 -4.38 13.23 -18.74
C SER A 14 -5.89 13.47 -18.80
N ALA A 15 -6.69 12.45 -18.50
CA ALA A 15 -8.09 12.68 -18.15
C ALA A 15 -8.21 13.55 -16.88
N TRP A 16 -9.38 14.17 -16.69
CA TRP A 16 -9.68 14.88 -15.44
C TRP A 16 -9.75 13.90 -14.27
N SER A 17 -9.20 14.31 -13.11
CA SER A 17 -9.35 13.56 -11.87
C SER A 17 -10.82 13.45 -11.45
N VAL A 18 -11.12 12.45 -10.62
CA VAL A 18 -12.37 12.43 -9.84
C VAL A 18 -12.45 13.67 -8.94
N CYS A 19 -13.68 14.08 -8.61
CA CYS A 19 -13.93 15.28 -7.80
C CYS A 19 -13.45 15.06 -6.37
N SER A 20 -12.72 16.04 -5.80
CA SER A 20 -12.16 15.94 -4.44
C SER A 20 -13.22 15.87 -3.33
N ASN A 21 -14.47 16.27 -3.61
CA ASN A 21 -15.60 16.19 -2.69
C ASN A 21 -16.90 15.85 -3.45
N CYS A 22 -17.75 15.02 -2.85
CA CYS A 22 -19.08 14.71 -3.37
C CYS A 22 -20.14 15.60 -2.70
N GLY A 23 -21.07 16.16 -3.48
CA GLY A 23 -22.22 16.94 -2.97
C GLY A 23 -21.90 18.35 -2.44
N LYS A 24 -20.65 18.81 -2.57
CA LYS A 24 -20.19 20.17 -2.24
C LYS A 24 -19.24 20.66 -3.33
N ILE A 25 -18.93 21.96 -3.36
CA ILE A 25 -17.90 22.51 -4.25
C ILE A 25 -16.56 21.82 -3.97
N GLY A 26 -16.01 21.16 -4.99
CA GLY A 26 -14.74 20.45 -4.94
C GLY A 26 -13.78 20.93 -6.04
N ARG A 27 -12.62 20.29 -6.14
CA ARG A 27 -11.61 20.57 -7.16
C ARG A 27 -11.37 19.32 -8.01
N LYS A 28 -11.14 19.53 -9.30
CA LYS A 28 -10.65 18.50 -10.24
C LYS A 28 -9.34 18.98 -10.81
N HIS A 29 -8.40 18.06 -10.96
CA HIS A 29 -7.06 18.34 -11.44
C HIS A 29 -6.88 17.63 -12.79
N LYS A 30 -6.11 18.23 -13.69
CA LYS A 30 -5.69 17.65 -14.96
C LYS A 30 -4.19 17.87 -15.07
N LEU A 31 -3.46 16.81 -15.36
CA LEU A 31 -2.01 16.89 -15.55
C LEU A 31 -1.74 16.84 -17.04
N GLY A 32 -0.71 17.54 -17.47
CA GLY A 32 -0.25 17.48 -18.85
C GLY A 32 1.19 17.92 -18.92
N TYR A 33 1.84 17.54 -20.00
CA TYR A 33 3.20 17.97 -20.31
C TYR A 33 3.20 18.69 -21.65
N CYS A 34 4.19 19.55 -21.81
CA CYS A 34 4.38 20.36 -23.01
C CYS A 34 5.89 20.43 -23.27
N THR A 35 6.33 19.72 -24.29
CA THR A 35 7.75 19.58 -24.60
C THR A 35 8.01 20.06 -26.03
N ILE A 36 9.10 20.78 -26.22
CA ILE A 36 9.52 21.29 -27.52
C ILE A 36 10.78 20.52 -27.94
N PHE A 37 10.71 19.87 -29.09
CA PHE A 37 11.80 19.10 -29.68
C PHE A 37 12.29 19.77 -30.96
N SER A 38 13.53 19.52 -31.37
CA SER A 38 13.98 19.84 -32.73
C SER A 38 13.68 18.68 -33.67
N LYS A 39 13.21 18.99 -34.89
CA LYS A 39 12.88 18.02 -35.94
C LYS A 39 14.10 17.26 -36.50
N GLU A 40 15.31 17.69 -36.15
CA GLU A 40 16.57 17.12 -36.64
C GLU A 40 17.10 15.91 -35.86
N TYR A 41 16.36 15.39 -34.89
CA TYR A 41 16.79 14.19 -34.16
C TYR A 41 16.28 12.93 -34.86
N ARG A 42 17.21 12.02 -35.18
CA ARG A 42 16.88 10.66 -35.60
C ARG A 42 16.46 9.92 -34.33
N GLU A 43 15.22 9.44 -34.27
CA GLU A 43 14.78 8.53 -33.22
C GLU A 43 15.68 7.28 -33.26
N VAL A 44 16.41 7.07 -32.16
CA VAL A 44 17.20 5.87 -31.93
C VAL A 44 16.68 5.26 -30.63
N GLU A 45 16.40 3.96 -30.66
CA GLU A 45 15.96 3.23 -29.48
C GLU A 45 17.05 3.29 -28.39
N CYS A 46 16.70 3.82 -27.22
CA CYS A 46 17.63 3.88 -26.10
C CYS A 46 17.79 2.48 -25.47
N PRO A 47 19.02 2.07 -25.10
CA PRO A 47 19.23 0.83 -24.37
C PRO A 47 18.43 0.82 -23.05
N LYS A 48 17.72 -0.28 -22.79
CA LYS A 48 16.99 -0.47 -21.51
C LYS A 48 17.92 -0.81 -20.35
N GLU A 49 19.06 -1.42 -20.66
CA GLU A 49 20.05 -1.87 -19.69
C GLU A 49 21.42 -1.24 -19.94
N GLY A 50 22.12 -0.93 -18.85
CA GLY A 50 23.48 -0.40 -18.89
C GLY A 50 23.57 1.12 -19.00
N VAL A 51 24.81 1.62 -18.98
CA VAL A 51 25.13 3.05 -19.13
C VAL A 51 25.26 3.36 -20.62
N PHE A 52 24.57 4.38 -21.10
CA PHE A 52 24.67 4.86 -22.48
C PHE A 52 24.94 6.36 -22.54
N GLU A 53 25.51 6.80 -23.66
CA GLU A 53 25.88 8.19 -23.91
C GLU A 53 24.96 8.80 -24.97
N ILE A 54 24.52 10.03 -24.71
CA ILE A 54 23.74 10.84 -25.63
C ILE A 54 24.73 11.79 -26.31
N LEU A 55 24.79 11.74 -27.64
CA LEU A 55 25.73 12.49 -28.45
C LEU A 55 25.05 13.68 -29.14
N ASP A 56 25.78 14.77 -29.33
CA ASP A 56 25.41 15.87 -30.21
C ASP A 56 25.64 15.51 -31.68
N LYS A 57 25.31 16.44 -32.58
CA LYS A 57 25.43 16.24 -34.03
C LYS A 57 26.88 16.06 -34.47
N GLU A 58 27.81 16.60 -33.70
CA GLU A 58 29.25 16.55 -33.91
C GLU A 58 29.88 15.28 -33.28
N GLY A 59 29.07 14.42 -32.64
CA GLY A 59 29.50 13.18 -32.01
C GLY A 59 30.11 13.36 -30.63
N LYS A 60 29.94 14.52 -29.99
CA LYS A 60 30.40 14.81 -28.64
C LYS A 60 29.32 14.46 -27.62
N VAL A 61 29.76 13.94 -26.48
CA VAL A 61 28.87 13.55 -25.38
C VAL A 61 28.18 14.78 -24.78
N ILE A 62 26.85 14.80 -24.84
CA ILE A 62 25.98 15.74 -24.13
C ILE A 62 25.73 15.23 -22.71
N GLU A 63 25.31 13.96 -22.59
CA GLU A 63 24.83 13.36 -21.35
C GLU A 63 25.17 11.86 -21.29
N LYS A 64 25.24 11.30 -20.08
CA LYS A 64 25.25 9.86 -19.85
C LYS A 64 24.03 9.47 -19.03
N ALA A 65 23.32 8.44 -19.44
CA ALA A 65 22.11 7.95 -18.77
C ALA A 65 22.23 6.46 -18.43
N ASN A 66 21.42 6.03 -17.47
CA ASN A 66 21.30 4.63 -17.04
C ASN A 66 19.87 4.38 -16.55
N ASN A 67 19.03 3.91 -17.47
CA ASN A 67 17.62 3.67 -17.20
C ASN A 67 17.42 2.61 -16.09
N SER A 68 18.32 1.62 -15.96
CA SER A 68 18.28 0.62 -14.88
C SER A 68 18.57 1.20 -13.50
N ALA A 69 19.24 2.34 -13.42
CA ALA A 69 19.49 3.06 -12.17
C ALA A 69 18.48 4.21 -11.92
N GLY A 70 17.44 4.31 -12.75
CA GLY A 70 16.47 5.41 -12.69
C GLY A 70 17.02 6.76 -13.17
N ILE A 71 18.13 6.76 -13.91
CA ILE A 71 18.74 7.97 -14.46
C ILE A 71 18.37 8.06 -15.94
N TYR A 72 17.37 8.88 -16.21
CA TYR A 72 16.80 9.07 -17.54
C TYR A 72 17.27 10.41 -18.14
N SER A 73 17.78 10.39 -19.38
CA SER A 73 17.98 11.60 -20.19
C SER A 73 16.67 12.36 -20.44
N LEU A 74 16.76 13.68 -20.49
CA LEU A 74 15.64 14.58 -20.83
C LEU A 74 15.23 14.51 -22.31
N MET A 75 16.06 13.91 -23.16
CA MET A 75 15.82 13.79 -24.60
C MET A 75 15.10 12.49 -24.98
N GLN A 76 14.88 11.59 -24.01
CA GLN A 76 14.12 10.37 -24.24
C GLN A 76 12.63 10.56 -23.90
N GLU A 77 11.79 9.67 -24.41
CA GLU A 77 10.37 9.66 -24.04
C GLU A 77 10.17 9.49 -22.54
N LEU A 78 9.08 10.03 -22.01
CA LEU A 78 8.74 9.80 -20.61
C LEU A 78 8.69 8.29 -20.35
N PRO A 79 9.39 7.79 -19.31
CA PRO A 79 9.35 6.37 -19.02
C PRO A 79 7.90 5.94 -18.82
N PRO A 80 7.51 4.76 -19.34
CA PRO A 80 6.15 4.27 -19.17
C PRO A 80 5.83 4.27 -17.68
N LEU A 81 4.69 4.86 -17.33
CA LEU A 81 4.19 4.85 -15.96
C LEU A 81 4.20 3.40 -15.46
N GLU A 82 4.78 3.19 -14.27
CA GLU A 82 4.71 1.88 -13.65
C GLU A 82 3.26 1.41 -13.63
N PRO A 83 2.98 0.15 -13.98
CA PRO A 83 1.61 -0.36 -13.99
C PRO A 83 0.97 -0.13 -12.63
N ASP A 84 -0.25 0.39 -12.62
CA ASP A 84 -1.02 0.63 -11.39
C ASP A 84 -1.45 -0.70 -10.79
N VAL A 85 -0.54 -1.31 -10.04
CA VAL A 85 -0.80 -2.56 -9.33
C VAL A 85 -1.62 -2.22 -8.09
N GLU A 86 -2.80 -2.84 -7.96
CA GLU A 86 -3.67 -2.62 -6.81
C GLU A 86 -3.04 -3.19 -5.52
N ARG A 87 -2.96 -2.36 -4.48
CA ARG A 87 -2.32 -2.71 -3.19
C ARG A 87 -3.28 -2.44 -2.05
N ILE A 88 -3.60 -3.47 -1.26
CA ILE A 88 -4.53 -3.36 -0.13
C ILE A 88 -3.90 -3.79 1.19
N LEU A 89 -4.42 -3.24 2.29
CA LEU A 89 -4.03 -3.58 3.67
C LEU A 89 -5.21 -4.26 4.37
N ILE A 90 -4.98 -5.46 4.90
CA ILE A 90 -6.00 -6.23 5.62
C ILE A 90 -5.54 -6.45 7.06
N TYR A 91 -6.41 -6.12 8.00
CA TYR A 91 -6.25 -6.44 9.41
C TYR A 91 -7.02 -7.71 9.76
N ALA A 92 -6.36 -8.63 10.44
CA ALA A 92 -6.97 -9.86 10.94
C ALA A 92 -6.77 -10.00 12.45
N VAL A 93 -7.73 -10.64 13.11
CA VAL A 93 -7.63 -10.92 14.54
C VAL A 93 -7.04 -12.30 14.75
N LYS A 94 -6.04 -12.41 15.63
CA LYS A 94 -5.43 -13.67 16.02
C LYS A 94 -6.50 -14.69 16.42
N GLY A 95 -6.40 -15.88 15.85
CA GLY A 95 -7.31 -17.00 16.12
C GLY A 95 -8.55 -17.04 15.24
N LYS A 96 -8.94 -15.92 14.62
CA LYS A 96 -10.10 -15.84 13.72
C LYS A 96 -9.75 -16.28 12.30
N PRO A 97 -10.72 -16.79 11.53
CA PRO A 97 -10.51 -17.09 10.12
C PRO A 97 -10.40 -15.81 9.28
N ILE A 98 -9.60 -15.86 8.22
CA ILE A 98 -9.49 -14.79 7.22
C ILE A 98 -9.30 -15.40 5.83
N VAL A 99 -9.81 -14.71 4.82
CA VAL A 99 -9.69 -15.10 3.41
C VAL A 99 -9.01 -13.97 2.66
N LEU A 100 -7.97 -14.28 1.90
CA LEU A 100 -7.29 -13.34 1.03
C LEU A 100 -7.71 -13.61 -0.42
N ALA A 101 -8.22 -12.57 -1.07
CA ALA A 101 -8.57 -12.58 -2.50
C ALA A 101 -7.71 -11.53 -3.20
N CYS A 102 -7.20 -11.86 -4.39
CA CYS A 102 -6.36 -10.94 -5.15
C CYS A 102 -7.14 -9.64 -5.44
N PRO A 103 -6.57 -8.46 -5.13
CA PRO A 103 -7.27 -7.19 -5.35
C PRO A 103 -7.39 -6.85 -6.84
N GLY A 104 -6.32 -7.06 -7.60
CA GLY A 104 -6.28 -6.78 -9.03
C GLY A 104 -6.60 -7.98 -9.91
N ASN A 105 -6.89 -7.69 -11.17
CA ASN A 105 -7.07 -8.65 -12.25
C ASN A 105 -6.45 -8.09 -13.53
N LEU A 106 -5.58 -8.85 -14.19
CA LEU A 106 -4.97 -8.44 -15.46
C LEU A 106 -5.86 -8.76 -16.68
N ASN A 107 -7.16 -8.96 -16.47
CA ASN A 107 -8.14 -9.40 -17.49
C ASN A 107 -7.67 -10.66 -18.25
N SER A 108 -7.02 -11.56 -17.51
CA SER A 108 -6.44 -12.79 -18.01
C SER A 108 -7.18 -13.98 -17.42
N ASP A 109 -7.50 -14.98 -18.26
CA ASP A 109 -8.07 -16.27 -17.82
C ASP A 109 -7.03 -17.18 -17.14
N ALA A 110 -5.77 -16.73 -17.06
CA ALA A 110 -4.71 -17.45 -16.36
C ALA A 110 -5.00 -17.52 -14.84
N PRO A 111 -4.72 -18.67 -14.21
CA PRO A 111 -4.90 -18.85 -12.77
C PRO A 111 -3.96 -17.93 -11.98
N ILE A 112 -4.38 -17.56 -10.78
CA ILE A 112 -3.59 -16.69 -9.90
C ILE A 112 -2.55 -17.51 -9.14
N LEU A 113 -1.28 -17.11 -9.28
CA LEU A 113 -0.18 -17.63 -8.49
C LEU A 113 0.09 -16.73 -7.29
N TRP A 114 0.05 -17.30 -6.09
CA TRP A 114 0.36 -16.58 -4.85
C TRP A 114 1.83 -16.69 -4.48
N GLN A 115 2.39 -15.59 -3.98
CA GLN A 115 3.77 -15.51 -3.50
C GLN A 115 3.88 -14.75 -2.16
N ILE A 116 4.86 -15.14 -1.35
CA ILE A 116 5.33 -14.39 -0.18
C ILE A 116 6.83 -14.15 -0.38
N GLY A 117 7.22 -12.90 -0.60
CA GLY A 117 8.56 -12.59 -1.14
C GLY A 117 8.76 -13.31 -2.47
N ASP A 118 9.85 -14.05 -2.62
CA ASP A 118 10.17 -14.81 -3.84
C ASP A 118 9.66 -16.26 -3.83
N LYS A 119 8.91 -16.67 -2.79
CA LYS A 119 8.46 -18.06 -2.63
C LYS A 119 7.02 -18.23 -3.09
N ASN A 120 6.83 -19.14 -4.04
CA ASN A 120 5.50 -19.56 -4.48
C ASN A 120 4.76 -20.31 -3.37
N LEU A 121 3.48 -19.97 -3.20
CA LEU A 121 2.59 -20.65 -2.29
C LEU A 121 1.94 -21.84 -2.98
N VAL A 122 2.51 -23.03 -2.73
CA VAL A 122 1.93 -24.30 -3.19
C VAL A 122 1.00 -24.85 -2.11
N SER A 123 -0.24 -25.19 -2.49
CA SER A 123 -1.30 -25.57 -1.54
C SER A 123 -0.90 -26.78 -0.68
N GLU A 124 -0.31 -27.82 -1.28
CA GLU A 124 0.11 -29.04 -0.59
C GLU A 124 1.20 -28.78 0.47
N LEU A 125 2.21 -27.99 0.12
CA LEU A 125 3.33 -27.67 1.02
C LEU A 125 2.84 -26.85 2.22
N ILE A 126 2.02 -25.83 1.95
CA ILE A 126 1.51 -24.95 2.98
C ILE A 126 0.49 -25.65 3.87
N ALA A 127 -0.34 -26.53 3.30
CA ALA A 127 -1.21 -27.38 4.08
C ALA A 127 -0.39 -28.28 5.00
N ALA A 128 0.71 -28.88 4.54
CA ALA A 128 1.58 -29.69 5.39
C ALA A 128 2.23 -28.86 6.53
N GLU A 129 2.89 -27.75 6.19
CA GLU A 129 3.58 -26.87 7.16
C GLU A 129 2.62 -26.25 8.18
N SER A 130 1.43 -25.86 7.72
CA SER A 130 0.41 -25.24 8.57
C SER A 130 -0.50 -26.23 9.28
N LYS A 131 -0.33 -27.55 9.08
CA LYS A 131 -1.20 -28.63 9.56
C LYS A 131 -2.67 -28.45 9.10
N GLY A 132 -2.87 -28.10 7.83
CA GLY A 132 -4.18 -27.95 7.17
C GLY A 132 -4.94 -26.68 7.54
N ARG A 133 -4.25 -25.72 8.16
CA ARG A 133 -4.81 -24.43 8.60
C ARG A 133 -4.87 -23.40 7.47
N ILE A 134 -3.86 -23.40 6.61
CA ILE A 134 -3.76 -22.55 5.44
C ILE A 134 -3.82 -23.44 4.20
N TYR A 135 -4.64 -23.04 3.23
CA TYR A 135 -4.72 -23.69 1.93
C TYR A 135 -5.17 -22.70 0.87
N VAL A 136 -4.82 -22.97 -0.39
CA VAL A 136 -5.32 -22.23 -1.55
C VAL A 136 -6.51 -23.00 -2.11
N SER A 137 -7.62 -22.30 -2.32
CA SER A 137 -8.84 -22.85 -2.91
C SER A 137 -8.75 -22.92 -4.43
N ILE A 138 -9.60 -23.74 -5.06
CA ILE A 138 -9.81 -23.78 -6.52
C ILE A 138 -10.27 -22.45 -7.12
N SER A 139 -10.78 -21.52 -6.30
CA SER A 139 -11.13 -20.16 -6.72
C SER A 139 -9.96 -19.18 -6.53
N ASP A 140 -8.74 -19.68 -6.46
CA ASP A 140 -7.48 -18.97 -6.21
C ASP A 140 -7.47 -18.01 -5.00
N LYS A 141 -8.22 -18.36 -3.95
CA LYS A 141 -8.23 -17.61 -2.68
C LYS A 141 -7.43 -18.34 -1.62
N ILE A 142 -6.69 -17.59 -0.81
CA ILE A 142 -6.00 -18.15 0.37
C ILE A 142 -6.98 -18.16 1.54
N TYR A 143 -7.21 -19.34 2.11
CA TYR A 143 -7.99 -19.50 3.32
C TYR A 143 -7.08 -19.75 4.51
N ILE A 144 -7.18 -18.93 5.54
CA ILE A 144 -6.50 -19.11 6.82
C ILE A 144 -7.57 -19.37 7.87
N LYS A 145 -7.73 -20.63 8.31
CA LYS A 145 -8.78 -21.01 9.28
C LYS A 145 -8.62 -20.35 10.65
N SER A 146 -7.37 -20.08 11.05
CA SER A 146 -7.05 -19.46 12.33
C SER A 146 -5.78 -18.64 12.20
N ALA A 147 -5.90 -17.32 12.15
CA ALA A 147 -4.78 -16.41 11.90
C ALA A 147 -3.78 -16.39 13.07
N LYS A 148 -2.49 -16.49 12.76
CA LYS A 148 -1.36 -16.35 13.69
C LYS A 148 -0.63 -15.06 13.37
N ILE A 149 0.01 -14.47 14.37
CA ILE A 149 0.82 -13.24 14.19
C ILE A 149 1.92 -13.46 13.14
N ALA A 150 2.50 -14.66 13.11
CA ALA A 150 3.52 -15.06 12.14
C ALA A 150 3.01 -15.17 10.69
N ASP A 151 1.69 -15.16 10.47
CA ASP A 151 1.13 -15.09 9.11
C ASP A 151 1.12 -13.66 8.57
N SER A 152 1.48 -12.66 9.38
CA SER A 152 1.56 -11.27 8.91
C SER A 152 2.69 -11.13 7.89
N ASN A 153 2.33 -10.82 6.66
CA ASN A 153 3.28 -10.69 5.55
C ASN A 153 2.67 -9.90 4.37
N VAL A 154 3.46 -9.69 3.33
CA VAL A 154 2.99 -9.21 2.03
C VAL A 154 2.76 -10.43 1.13
N TYR A 155 1.50 -10.61 0.73
CA TYR A 155 1.06 -11.63 -0.20
C TYR A 155 0.88 -10.99 -1.57
N SER A 156 1.62 -11.46 -2.57
CA SER A 156 1.49 -11.01 -3.95
C SER A 156 0.74 -12.05 -4.77
N CYS A 157 -0.14 -11.57 -5.66
CA CYS A 157 -0.81 -12.40 -6.65
C CYS A 157 -0.32 -12.04 -8.05
N TRP A 158 -0.06 -13.08 -8.84
CA TRP A 158 0.56 -12.98 -10.16
C TRP A 158 -0.29 -13.70 -11.20
N GLN A 159 -0.41 -13.11 -12.39
CA GLN A 159 -1.04 -13.71 -13.57
C GLN A 159 -0.12 -13.54 -14.77
N GLN A 160 0.09 -14.59 -15.57
CA GLN A 160 1.01 -14.56 -16.72
C GLN A 160 2.44 -14.07 -16.41
N LYS A 161 2.93 -14.26 -15.16
CA LYS A 161 4.22 -13.75 -14.64
C LYS A 161 4.27 -12.23 -14.43
N GLU A 162 3.14 -11.54 -14.53
CA GLU A 162 3.00 -10.14 -14.18
C GLU A 162 2.30 -9.99 -12.82
N LEU A 163 2.67 -8.95 -12.08
CA LEU A 163 2.13 -8.68 -10.75
C LEU A 163 0.71 -8.12 -10.89
N ALA A 164 -0.29 -8.89 -10.49
CA ALA A 164 -1.70 -8.48 -10.54
C ALA A 164 -2.11 -7.66 -9.32
N GLY A 165 -1.53 -7.94 -8.14
CA GLY A 165 -1.89 -7.23 -6.92
C GLY A 165 -1.06 -7.62 -5.70
N THR A 166 -1.13 -6.80 -4.66
CA THR A 166 -0.48 -7.09 -3.37
C THR A 166 -1.40 -6.85 -2.18
N ILE A 167 -1.25 -7.70 -1.16
CA ILE A 167 -2.00 -7.62 0.09
C ILE A 167 -1.02 -7.61 1.25
N ARG A 168 -1.02 -6.53 2.03
CA ARG A 168 -0.34 -6.51 3.33
C ARG A 168 -1.29 -7.05 4.39
N LEU A 169 -1.04 -8.26 4.90
CA LEU A 169 -1.79 -8.84 6.01
C LEU A 169 -1.12 -8.48 7.33
N VAL A 170 -1.89 -7.91 8.26
CA VAL A 170 -1.45 -7.63 9.63
C VAL A 170 -2.37 -8.37 10.61
N VAL A 171 -1.81 -9.32 11.35
CA VAL A 171 -2.56 -10.11 12.33
C VAL A 171 -2.31 -9.58 13.74
N GLU A 172 -3.36 -9.06 14.37
CA GLU A 172 -3.30 -8.41 15.68
C GLU A 172 -3.90 -9.26 16.79
N LYS A 173 -3.42 -9.06 18.02
CA LYS A 173 -4.08 -9.61 19.21
C LYS A 173 -5.19 -8.65 19.62
N LYS A 174 -6.45 -9.09 19.55
CA LYS A 174 -7.54 -8.36 20.19
C LYS A 174 -7.52 -8.69 21.69
N PHE A 175 -7.27 -7.69 22.53
CA PHE A 175 -7.50 -7.82 23.97
C PHE A 175 -8.99 -7.67 24.23
N GLU A 176 -9.71 -8.79 24.30
CA GLU A 176 -11.08 -8.80 24.79
C GLU A 176 -11.04 -8.71 26.32
N MET A 177 -11.05 -7.48 26.85
CA MET A 177 -11.15 -7.27 28.29
C MET A 177 -12.60 -7.52 28.71
N ASN A 178 -12.88 -8.74 29.19
CA ASN A 178 -14.14 -9.09 29.84
C ASN A 178 -14.15 -8.50 31.26
N PHE A 179 -14.35 -7.19 31.38
CA PHE A 179 -14.54 -6.57 32.68
C PHE A 179 -15.88 -7.02 33.26
N ASN A 180 -15.84 -7.78 34.35
CA ASN A 180 -17.05 -8.08 35.10
C ASN A 180 -17.58 -6.76 35.70
N HIS A 181 -18.82 -6.40 35.32
CA HIS A 181 -19.46 -5.16 35.77
C HIS A 181 -19.49 -5.04 37.29
N HIS A 182 -19.63 -6.15 38.01
CA HIS A 182 -19.59 -6.16 39.48
C HIS A 182 -18.22 -5.75 40.05
N ILE A 183 -17.12 -6.18 39.43
CA ILE A 183 -15.76 -5.82 39.89
C ILE A 183 -15.53 -4.31 39.71
N MET A 184 -16.00 -3.75 38.59
CA MET A 184 -15.91 -2.31 38.33
C MET A 184 -16.77 -1.49 39.30
N LEU A 185 -17.98 -1.96 39.63
CA LEU A 185 -18.84 -1.32 40.63
C LEU A 185 -18.23 -1.36 42.03
N ILE A 186 -17.66 -2.49 42.44
CA ILE A 186 -16.96 -2.62 43.74
C ILE A 186 -15.78 -1.63 43.80
N GLY A 187 -14.98 -1.54 42.73
CA GLY A 187 -13.88 -0.58 42.64
C GLY A 187 -14.35 0.87 42.81
N LEU A 188 -15.46 1.24 42.15
CA LEU A 188 -16.03 2.58 42.25
C LEU A 188 -16.54 2.90 43.66
N VAL A 189 -17.20 1.95 44.33
CA VAL A 189 -17.67 2.11 45.72
C VAL A 189 -16.49 2.30 46.68
N ILE A 190 -15.41 1.54 46.52
CA ILE A 190 -14.19 1.70 47.34
C ILE A 190 -13.59 3.09 47.14
N ILE A 191 -13.45 3.55 45.89
CA ILE A 191 -12.93 4.90 45.60
C ILE A 191 -13.80 5.99 46.24
N LEU A 192 -15.13 5.91 46.07
CA LEU A 192 -16.05 6.90 46.64
C LEU A 192 -16.02 6.90 48.17
N SER A 193 -15.94 5.73 48.80
CA SER A 193 -15.86 5.62 50.27
C SER A 193 -14.57 6.20 50.85
N VAL A 194 -13.43 5.98 50.18
CA VAL A 194 -12.15 6.60 50.55
C VAL A 194 -12.21 8.12 50.40
N LEU A 195 -12.76 8.61 49.28
CA LEU A 195 -12.94 10.06 49.06
C LEU A 195 -13.84 10.68 50.12
N LEU A 196 -14.95 10.02 50.46
CA LEU A 196 -15.86 10.45 51.52
C LEU A 196 -15.17 10.48 52.89
N TYR A 197 -14.39 9.44 53.21
CA TYR A 197 -13.63 9.37 54.46
C TYR A 197 -12.61 10.51 54.57
N VAL A 198 -11.85 10.77 53.50
CA VAL A 198 -10.90 11.89 53.44
C VAL A 198 -11.63 13.23 53.57
N PHE A 199 -12.77 13.40 52.89
CA PHE A 199 -13.60 14.60 52.98
C PHE A 199 -14.09 14.85 54.42
N VAL A 200 -14.62 13.82 55.08
CA VAL A 200 -15.07 13.92 56.48
C VAL A 200 -13.91 14.29 57.40
N LYS A 201 -12.75 13.62 57.27
CA LYS A 201 -11.54 13.94 58.04
C LYS A 201 -11.06 15.38 57.81
N ALA A 202 -11.09 15.87 56.57
CA ALA A 202 -10.61 17.21 56.24
C ALA A 202 -11.54 18.33 56.75
N PHE A 203 -12.85 18.16 56.61
CA PHE A 203 -13.83 19.20 56.97
C PHE A 203 -14.29 19.14 58.43
N PHE A 204 -14.50 17.94 58.98
CA PHE A 204 -14.93 17.77 60.38
C PHE A 204 -13.77 17.59 61.36
N GLY A 205 -12.60 17.10 60.91
CA GLY A 205 -11.38 17.05 61.75
C GLY A 205 -10.83 18.43 62.12
N ARG A 206 -11.18 19.49 61.37
CA ARG A 206 -10.84 20.88 61.71
C ARG A 206 -11.68 21.46 62.85
N LYS A 207 -12.83 20.87 63.21
CA LYS A 207 -13.68 21.38 64.30
C LYS A 207 -13.21 20.96 65.71
N TYR A 208 -12.30 20.00 65.82
CA TYR A 208 -11.78 19.51 67.12
C TYR A 208 -10.41 20.11 67.51
N ALA A 209 -9.80 20.96 66.68
CA ALA A 209 -8.52 21.63 66.94
C ALA A 209 -8.69 23.12 67.32
N LYS A 210 -9.76 23.44 68.07
CA LYS A 210 -9.94 24.72 68.76
C LYS A 210 -10.67 24.49 70.08
N VAL A 211 -9.95 24.02 71.10
CA VAL A 211 -9.98 24.49 72.50
C VAL A 211 -8.57 24.26 73.04
#